data_AF-A0A351IXL8-F1
#
_entry.id   AF-A0A351IXL8-F1
#
_cell.length_a   1.000
_cell.length_b   1.000
_cell.length_c   1.000
_cell.angle_alpha   90.00
_cell.angle_beta   90.00
_cell.angle_gamma   90.00
#
_symmetry.space_group_name_H-M   'P 1'
#
loop_
_entity.id
_entity.type
_entity.pdbx_description
1 polymer ?
#
loop_
_entity_poly.entity_id
_entity_poly.type
_entity_poly.pdbx_seq_one_letter_code
_entity_poly.pdbx_strand_id
1 'polypeptide(L)' 'LDVGQGDSILIALPGNRCMLIDAGNVSNGKDIVSYIASLGYTKIEYLVATHPHADHIGGMQTV' A
#
# COMPACT_ATOMS: atom_id res chain seq x y z
N LEU A 1 2.74 -4.40 5.71
CA LEU A 1 3.85 -3.43 5.65
C LEU A 1 3.86 -2.71 6.97
N ASP A 2 5.02 -2.53 7.58
CA ASP A 2 5.07 -1.85 8.88
C ASP A 2 4.82 -0.36 8.66
N VAL A 3 3.73 0.14 9.23
CA VAL A 3 3.29 1.54 9.15
C VAL A 3 3.10 2.15 10.54
N GLY A 4 3.47 1.42 11.60
CA GLY A 4 3.16 1.79 12.98
C GLY A 4 1.67 1.62 13.29
N GLN A 5 0.90 2.71 13.23
CA GLN A 5 -0.54 2.69 13.47
C GLN A 5 -1.31 2.55 12.15
N GLY A 6 -2.36 1.72 12.17
CA GLY A 6 -3.25 1.46 11.04
C GLY A 6 -2.78 0.27 10.20
N ASP A 7 -3.29 0.18 8.98
CA ASP A 7 -3.06 -0.99 8.12
C ASP A 7 -2.34 -0.65 6.81
N SER A 8 -1.55 -1.61 6.35
CA SER A 8 -1.10 -1.70 4.96
C SER A 8 -0.73 -3.13 4.62
N ILE A 9 -1.49 -3.75 3.72
CA ILE A 9 -1.42 -5.19 3.42
C ILE A 9 -1.20 -5.37 1.92
N LEU A 10 -0.02 -5.90 1.57
CA LEU A 10 0.30 -6.27 0.19
C LEU A 10 -0.12 -7.72 -0.07
N ILE A 11 -0.93 -7.92 -1.12
CA ILE A 11 -1.36 -9.25 -1.58
C ILE A 11 -0.74 -9.52 -2.94
N ALA A 12 0.04 -10.61 -3.04
CA ALA A 12 0.56 -11.11 -4.31
C ALA A 12 -0.53 -11.87 -5.07
N LEU A 13 -0.70 -11.55 -6.36
CA LEU A 13 -1.67 -12.17 -7.25
C LEU A 13 -0.96 -12.93 -8.38
N PRO A 14 -1.63 -13.93 -9.01
CA PRO A 14 -1.08 -14.60 -10.19
C PRO A 14 -0.74 -13.62 -11.32
N GLY A 15 0.34 -13.93 -12.03
CA GLY A 15 0.81 -13.15 -13.19
C GLY A 15 1.62 -11.90 -12.85
N ASN A 16 2.40 -11.92 -11.77
CA ASN A 16 3.21 -10.78 -11.29
C ASN A 16 2.38 -9.51 -11.04
N ARG A 17 1.17 -9.68 -10.48
CA ARG A 17 0.29 -8.58 -10.09
C ARG A 17 0.21 -8.48 -8.58
N CYS A 18 -0.19 -7.32 -8.08
CA CYS A 18 -0.44 -7.13 -6.66
C CYS A 18 -1.70 -6.31 -6.39
N MET A 19 -2.22 -6.47 -5.19
CA MET A 19 -3.25 -5.64 -4.57
C MET A 19 -2.68 -5.06 -3.28
N LEU A 20 -3.05 -3.82 -2.97
CA LEU A 20 -2.77 -3.19 -1.69
C LEU A 20 -4.09 -2.88 -0.98
N ILE A 21 -4.21 -3.30 0.27
CA ILE A 21 -5.29 -2.90 1.18
C ILE A 21 -4.69 -1.93 2.20
N ASP A 22 -5.19 -0.70 2.22
CA ASP A 22 -4.69 0.42 3.03
C ASP A 22 -3.19 0.77 2.82
N ALA A 23 -2.83 2.00 3.18
CA ALA A 23 -1.52 2.57 2.89
C ALA A 23 -0.94 3.35 4.09
N GLY A 24 -1.41 3.12 5.30
CA GLY A 24 -0.91 3.82 6.48
C GLY A 24 -1.15 5.34 6.45
N ASN A 25 -0.34 6.06 7.21
CA ASN A 25 -0.28 7.51 7.25
C ASN A 25 0.40 8.10 6.00
N VAL A 26 0.26 9.42 5.81
CA VAL A 26 0.87 10.16 4.68
C VAL A 26 2.38 9.92 4.57
N SER A 27 3.09 9.81 5.70
CA SER A 27 4.54 9.57 5.73
C SER A 27 4.95 8.18 5.22
N ASN A 28 4.05 7.20 5.22
CA ASN A 28 4.37 5.81 4.85
C ASN A 28 4.40 5.58 3.33
N GLY A 29 3.72 6.43 2.54
CA GLY A 29 3.48 6.16 1.11
C GLY A 29 4.75 5.91 0.27
N LYS A 30 5.81 6.70 0.48
CA LYS A 30 7.07 6.52 -0.27
C LYS A 30 7.78 5.20 0.05
N ASP A 31 7.76 4.79 1.31
CA ASP A 31 8.39 3.56 1.77
C ASP A 31 7.61 2.34 1.26
N ILE A 32 6.27 2.43 1.26
CA ILE A 32 5.37 1.43 0.66
C ILE A 32 5.66 1.25 -0.83
N VAL A 33 5.68 2.34 -1.60
CA VAL A 33 5.97 2.31 -3.05
C VAL A 33 7.35 1.72 -3.31
N SER A 34 8.37 2.17 -2.56
CA SER A 34 9.75 1.69 -2.72
C SER A 34 9.86 0.19 -2.41
N TYR A 35 9.19 -0.28 -1.37
CA TYR A 35 9.16 -1.70 -1.02
C TYR A 35 8.46 -2.53 -2.10
N ILE A 36 7.28 -2.12 -2.55
CA ILE A 36 6.53 -2.83 -3.60
C ILE A 36 7.32 -2.87 -4.91
N ALA A 37 7.98 -1.77 -5.28
CA ALA A 37 8.86 -1.71 -6.44
C ALA A 37 10.08 -2.63 -6.30
N SER A 38 10.67 -2.72 -5.10
CA SER A 38 11.81 -3.62 -4.83
C SER A 38 11.46 -5.12 -5.01
N LEU A 39 10.17 -5.47 -4.91
CA LEU A 39 9.67 -6.81 -5.18
C LEU A 39 9.40 -7.09 -6.68
N GLY A 40 9.64 -6.11 -7.55
CA GLY A 40 9.46 -6.22 -9.00
C GLY A 40 8.06 -5.90 -9.50
N TYR A 41 7.17 -5.36 -8.65
CA TYR A 41 5.87 -4.86 -9.08
C TYR A 41 6.00 -3.43 -9.62
N THR A 42 5.47 -3.19 -10.81
CA THR A 42 5.46 -1.86 -11.44
C THR A 42 4.09 -1.18 -11.39
N LYS A 43 3.06 -1.92 -10.96
CA LYS A 43 1.67 -1.46 -10.88
C LYS A 43 0.95 -2.19 -9.75
N ILE A 44 0.22 -1.44 -8.93
CA ILE A 44 -0.79 -1.97 -8.00
C ILE A 44 -2.10 -2.11 -8.79
N GLU A 45 -2.60 -3.33 -8.96
CA GLU A 45 -3.78 -3.60 -9.80
C GLU A 45 -5.06 -3.19 -9.08
N TYR A 46 -5.08 -3.34 -7.76
CA TYR A 46 -6.19 -2.97 -6.91
C TYR A 46 -5.66 -2.24 -5.68
N LEU A 47 -6.20 -1.06 -5.43
CA LEU A 47 -6.00 -0.31 -4.19
C LEU A 47 -7.34 -0.26 -3.45
N VAL A 48 -7.38 -0.82 -2.25
CA VAL A 48 -8.62 -0.97 -1.47
C VAL A 48 -8.49 -0.18 -0.18
N ALA A 49 -9.41 0.75 0.04
CA ALA A 49 -9.54 1.50 1.30
C ALA A 49 -10.57 0.83 2.20
N THR A 50 -10.20 0.54 3.44
CA THR A 50 -11.14 -0.04 4.42
C THR A 50 -12.11 1.02 4.95
N HIS A 51 -11.59 2.17 5.40
CA HIS A 51 -12.36 3.30 5.93
C HIS A 51 -11.50 4.58 5.93
N PRO A 52 -12.08 5.80 6.04
CA PRO A 52 -11.39 7.03 5.69
C PRO A 52 -10.51 7.62 6.80
N HIS A 53 -10.02 6.81 7.75
CA HIS A 53 -9.09 7.31 8.75
C HIS A 53 -7.68 7.51 8.18
N ALA A 54 -7.00 8.54 8.65
CA ALA A 54 -5.71 8.96 8.08
C ALA A 54 -4.60 7.91 8.23
N ASP A 55 -4.66 7.09 9.28
CA ASP A 55 -3.78 5.96 9.52
C ASP A 55 -4.06 4.76 8.61
N HIS A 56 -5.10 4.81 7.79
CA HIS A 56 -5.41 3.80 6.77
C HIS A 56 -5.23 4.34 5.35
N ILE A 57 -5.79 5.50 5.03
CA ILE A 57 -5.79 6.05 3.66
C ILE A 57 -4.78 7.17 3.43
N GLY A 58 -4.05 7.62 4.45
CA GLY A 58 -3.14 8.76 4.35
C GLY A 58 -2.05 8.56 3.30
N GLY A 59 -1.46 7.36 3.24
CA GLY A 59 -0.43 7.05 2.25
C GLY A 59 -0.95 6.87 0.81
N MET A 60 -2.26 6.69 0.61
CA MET A 60 -2.85 6.39 -0.70
C MET A 60 -2.70 7.52 -1.71
N GLN A 61 -2.51 8.77 -1.26
CA GLN A 61 -2.24 9.87 -2.19
C GLN A 61 -0.88 9.71 -2.91
N THR A 62 0.06 9.00 -2.28
CA THR A 62 1.41 8.77 -2.84
C THR A 62 1.47 7.47 -3.64
N VAL A 63 0.72 6.46 -3.21
CA VAL A 63 0.65 5.11 -3.80
C VAL A 63 -0.19 5.11 -5.07
#